data_AF-A0A938JT74-F1
#
_entry.id   AF-A0A938JT74-F1
#
_cell.length_a   1.000
_cell.length_b   1.000
_cell.length_c   1.000
_cell.angle_alpha   90.00
_cell.angle_beta   90.00
_cell.angle_gamma   90.00
#
_symmetry.space_group_name_H-M   'P 1'
#
loop_
_entity.id
_entity.type
_entity.pdbx_description
1 polymer ?
#
loop_
_entity_poly.entity_id
_entity_poly.type
_entity_poly.pdbx_seq_one_letter_code
_entity_poly.pdbx_strand_id
1 'polypeptide(L)'
;MRSRGAISIAIALSLIFASTQLATPAFAAKKKPIPATSPKPVWPPPGFKENNGVYAKVPTSSELVGLLSAKRSLPKLLKQCEQTACGAVFVAAERGCTWWEVNSAVRKVNDATLMRERIGTLTTIAKGTEGRIQSTIFLLSPEPVDPRVSVGNIRVVCHQETSNIPKPGNTYTPIVAVDN
;
A
#
# COMPACT_ATOMS: atom_id res chain seq x y z
N MET A 1 38.74 -14.96 -90.17
CA MET A 1 39.63 -13.84 -90.56
C MET A 1 38.75 -12.61 -90.76
N ARG A 2 38.95 -11.56 -89.93
CA ARG A 2 38.46 -10.16 -90.03
C ARG A 2 36.95 -9.92 -90.30
N SER A 3 36.20 -9.46 -89.29
CA SER A 3 35.94 -8.03 -88.95
C SER A 3 34.73 -7.50 -89.74
N ARG A 4 33.60 -7.06 -89.17
CA ARG A 4 33.39 -6.15 -88.04
C ARG A 4 31.90 -6.17 -87.66
N GLY A 5 31.56 -6.32 -86.39
CA GLY A 5 30.21 -6.11 -85.85
C GLY A 5 30.31 -5.32 -84.54
N ALA A 6 29.45 -4.33 -84.36
CA ALA A 6 29.19 -3.62 -83.10
C ALA A 6 27.84 -2.89 -83.32
N ILE A 7 26.69 -3.42 -82.88
CA ILE A 7 26.14 -3.59 -81.52
C ILE A 7 26.02 -2.26 -80.78
N SER A 8 24.79 -1.76 -80.79
CA SER A 8 24.26 -0.60 -80.07
C SER A 8 24.39 -0.76 -78.55
N ILE A 9 24.85 0.30 -77.88
CA ILE A 9 24.94 0.36 -76.41
C ILE A 9 23.86 1.31 -75.89
N ALA A 10 23.10 0.79 -74.94
CA ALA A 10 21.98 1.42 -74.27
C ALA A 10 22.41 2.26 -73.05
N ILE A 11 21.75 3.41 -72.90
CA ILE A 11 21.15 3.98 -71.69
C ILE A 11 22.07 4.20 -70.47
N ALA A 12 22.48 5.46 -70.27
CA ALA A 12 22.98 5.97 -69.00
C ALA A 12 21.85 6.69 -68.24
N LEU A 13 21.46 6.13 -67.09
CA LEU A 13 20.46 6.64 -66.17
C LEU A 13 21.15 7.64 -65.21
N SER A 14 20.84 8.93 -65.32
CA SER A 14 21.25 9.94 -64.33
C SER A 14 20.01 10.66 -63.78
N LEU A 15 19.72 10.35 -62.51
CA LEU A 15 18.62 10.88 -61.71
C LEU A 15 18.94 12.30 -61.23
N ILE A 16 18.20 13.30 -61.72
CA ILE A 16 18.20 14.65 -61.17
C ILE A 16 17.02 14.72 -60.19
N PHE A 17 17.30 14.53 -58.90
CA PHE A 17 16.32 14.71 -57.82
C PHE A 17 16.08 16.22 -57.62
N ALA A 18 14.89 16.69 -58.00
CA ALA A 18 14.39 18.01 -57.64
C ALA A 18 13.97 18.00 -56.17
N SER A 19 14.70 18.71 -55.32
CA SER A 19 14.44 18.85 -53.89
C SER A 19 13.21 19.71 -53.64
N THR A 20 12.03 19.10 -53.48
CA THR A 20 10.85 19.78 -52.94
C THR A 20 11.06 20.09 -51.45
N GLN A 21 11.21 21.37 -51.11
CA GLN A 21 11.22 21.84 -49.72
C GLN A 21 9.81 21.73 -49.13
N LEU A 22 9.55 20.66 -48.38
CA LEU A 22 8.41 20.60 -47.47
C LEU A 22 8.71 21.49 -46.26
N ALA A 23 8.00 22.62 -46.17
CA ALA A 23 7.93 23.43 -44.97
C ALA A 23 7.45 22.55 -43.80
N THR A 24 8.29 22.37 -42.79
CA THR A 24 7.92 21.70 -41.55
C THR A 24 6.97 22.59 -40.76
N PRO A 25 5.86 22.05 -40.22
CA PRO A 25 4.98 22.83 -39.37
C PRO A 25 5.76 23.24 -38.11
N ALA A 26 5.73 24.53 -37.78
CA ALA A 26 6.27 25.04 -36.53
C ALA A 26 5.58 24.32 -35.37
N PHE A 27 6.30 23.40 -34.72
CA PHE A 27 5.86 22.81 -33.47
C PHE A 27 5.78 23.93 -32.43
N ALA A 28 4.58 24.44 -32.20
CA ALA A 28 4.28 25.23 -31.02
C ALA A 28 4.76 24.42 -29.81
N ALA A 29 5.77 24.94 -29.10
CA ALA A 29 6.34 24.30 -27.94
C ALA A 29 5.21 24.05 -26.92
N LYS A 30 4.78 22.79 -26.80
CA LYS A 30 3.88 22.38 -25.73
C LYS A 30 4.61 22.67 -24.42
N LYS A 31 4.13 23.69 -23.68
CA LYS A 31 4.60 23.95 -22.31
C LYS A 31 4.54 22.61 -21.56
N LYS A 32 5.69 22.15 -21.06
CA LYS A 32 5.77 20.98 -20.17
C LYS A 32 4.69 21.17 -19.10
N PRO A 33 3.82 20.18 -18.84
CA PRO A 33 2.91 20.24 -17.70
C PRO A 33 3.78 20.49 -16.46
N ILE A 34 3.50 21.57 -15.75
CA ILE A 34 4.07 21.80 -14.42
C ILE A 34 3.68 20.56 -13.60
N PRO A 35 4.63 19.82 -13.00
CA PRO A 35 4.28 18.69 -12.15
C PRO A 35 3.26 19.18 -11.13
N ALA A 36 2.09 18.56 -11.09
CA ALA A 36 1.10 18.89 -10.08
C ALA A 36 1.78 18.72 -8.72
N THR A 37 2.06 19.83 -8.05
CA THR A 37 2.51 19.82 -6.67
C THR A 37 1.33 19.29 -5.88
N SER A 38 1.32 17.98 -5.60
CA SER A 38 0.33 17.38 -4.71
C SER A 38 0.27 18.24 -3.46
N PRO A 39 -0.92 18.73 -3.06
CA PRO A 39 -1.05 19.57 -1.88
C PRO A 39 -0.38 18.86 -0.70
N LYS A 40 0.35 19.63 0.11
CA LYS A 40 1.01 19.08 1.29
C LYS A 40 -0.05 18.38 2.15
N PRO A 41 0.19 17.13 2.60
CA PRO A 41 -0.75 16.42 3.44
C PRO A 41 -1.13 17.27 4.66
N VAL A 42 -2.43 17.38 4.93
CA VAL A 42 -2.95 18.08 6.11
C VAL A 42 -2.53 17.30 7.35
N TRP A 43 -1.96 18.00 8.33
CA TRP A 43 -1.48 17.44 9.58
C TRP A 43 -2.14 18.13 10.79
N PRO A 44 -2.60 17.37 11.80
CA PRO A 44 -2.68 15.91 11.85
C PRO A 44 -3.74 15.35 10.87
N PRO A 45 -3.66 14.06 10.51
CA PRO A 45 -4.62 13.48 9.58
C PRO A 45 -6.04 13.53 10.16
N PRO A 46 -7.04 13.99 9.40
CA PRO A 46 -8.39 14.19 9.91
C PRO A 46 -9.04 12.87 10.37
N GLY A 47 -9.75 12.92 11.50
CA GLY A 47 -10.47 11.79 12.09
C GLY A 47 -9.60 10.84 12.91
N PHE A 48 -8.31 11.13 13.12
CA PHE A 48 -7.45 10.36 14.00
C PHE A 48 -7.66 10.76 15.45
N LYS A 49 -7.60 9.78 16.36
CA LYS A 49 -7.47 10.02 17.79
C LYS A 49 -6.01 10.32 18.10
N GLU A 50 -5.75 11.33 18.91
CA GLU A 50 -4.42 11.77 19.32
C GLU A 50 -4.17 11.39 20.79
N ASN A 51 -2.92 11.02 21.09
CA ASN A 51 -2.40 10.89 22.44
C ASN A 51 -0.88 11.09 22.42
N ASN A 52 -0.39 12.18 23.04
CA ASN A 52 1.03 12.50 23.17
C ASN A 52 1.80 12.50 21.83
N GLY A 53 1.20 13.06 20.78
CA GLY A 53 1.78 13.12 19.44
C GLY A 53 1.75 11.79 18.68
N VAL A 54 1.03 10.79 19.19
CA VAL A 54 0.70 9.54 18.48
C VAL A 54 -0.75 9.63 17.99
N TYR A 55 -0.95 9.33 16.72
CA TYR A 55 -2.24 9.43 16.05
C TYR A 55 -2.66 8.05 15.56
N ALA A 56 -3.89 7.64 15.88
CA ALA A 56 -4.42 6.35 15.42
C ALA A 56 -5.88 6.46 14.96
N LYS A 57 -6.22 5.69 13.93
CA LYS A 57 -7.59 5.57 13.41
C LYS A 57 -7.88 4.18 12.89
N VAL A 58 -9.04 3.63 13.24
CA VAL A 58 -9.54 2.42 12.57
C VAL A 58 -10.09 2.84 11.20
N PRO A 59 -9.58 2.28 10.09
CA PRO A 59 -10.02 2.67 8.76
C PRO A 59 -11.48 2.26 8.55
N THR A 60 -12.19 3.10 7.80
CA THR A 60 -13.49 2.70 7.23
C THR A 60 -13.28 1.72 6.08
N SER A 61 -14.34 0.97 5.71
CA SER A 61 -14.26 0.02 4.59
C SER A 61 -13.81 0.70 3.29
N SER A 62 -14.28 1.92 3.01
CA SER A 62 -13.89 2.69 1.82
C SER A 62 -12.43 3.12 1.84
N GLU A 63 -11.92 3.55 3.00
CA GLU A 63 -10.52 3.95 3.13
C GLU A 63 -9.58 2.76 3.02
N LEU A 64 -9.97 1.62 3.60
CA LEU A 64 -9.23 0.40 3.46
C LEU A 64 -9.18 -0.01 1.99
N VAL A 65 -10.32 -0.16 1.32
CA VAL A 65 -10.40 -0.52 -0.11
C VAL A 65 -9.56 0.43 -0.98
N GLY A 66 -9.66 1.74 -0.78
CA GLY A 66 -8.87 2.71 -1.54
C GLY A 66 -7.35 2.51 -1.35
N LEU A 67 -6.92 2.21 -0.12
CA LEU A 67 -5.51 1.90 0.17
C LEU A 67 -5.08 0.57 -0.45
N LEU A 68 -5.96 -0.43 -0.42
CA LEU A 68 -5.71 -1.73 -1.05
C LEU A 68 -5.53 -1.60 -2.55
N SER A 69 -6.37 -0.80 -3.21
CA SER A 69 -6.29 -0.53 -4.65
C SER A 69 -5.02 0.22 -5.05
N ALA A 70 -4.47 1.05 -4.16
CA ALA A 70 -3.26 1.84 -4.44
C ALA A 70 -1.94 1.05 -4.22
N LYS A 71 -1.94 -0.03 -3.42
CA LYS A 71 -0.70 -0.74 -3.04
C LYS A 71 -0.53 -2.08 -3.75
N ARG A 72 0.45 -2.14 -4.67
CA ARG A 72 0.83 -3.33 -5.45
C ARG A 72 1.35 -4.51 -4.61
N SER A 73 1.93 -4.28 -3.43
CA SER A 73 2.57 -5.30 -2.57
C SER A 73 1.63 -5.95 -1.54
N LEU A 74 0.39 -5.50 -1.48
CA LEU A 74 -0.62 -5.96 -0.52
C LEU A 74 -1.32 -7.30 -0.80
N PRO A 75 -1.26 -7.92 -2.01
CA PRO A 75 -2.01 -9.15 -2.30
C PRO A 75 -1.72 -10.32 -1.36
N LYS A 76 -0.48 -10.50 -0.88
CA LYS A 76 -0.15 -11.62 0.04
C LYS A 76 -0.88 -11.50 1.37
N LEU A 77 -0.97 -10.29 1.90
CA LEU A 77 -1.61 -10.00 3.18
C LEU A 77 -3.13 -10.13 3.07
N LEU A 78 -3.69 -9.71 1.92
CA LEU A 78 -5.10 -9.89 1.63
C LEU A 78 -5.49 -11.36 1.54
N LYS A 79 -4.68 -12.20 0.89
CA LYS A 79 -4.89 -13.65 0.86
C LYS A 79 -4.95 -14.28 2.25
N GLN A 80 -4.18 -13.74 3.21
CA GLN A 80 -4.27 -14.21 4.59
C GLN A 80 -5.59 -13.79 5.24
N CYS A 81 -6.04 -12.56 5.00
CA CYS A 81 -7.32 -12.06 5.49
C CYS A 81 -8.55 -12.70 4.83
N GLU A 82 -8.40 -13.38 3.70
CA GLU A 82 -9.43 -14.23 3.12
C GLU A 82 -9.60 -15.55 3.89
N GLN A 83 -8.60 -15.97 4.65
CA GLN A 83 -8.58 -17.24 5.39
C GLN A 83 -8.74 -17.03 6.89
N THR A 84 -8.27 -15.90 7.41
CA THR A 84 -8.23 -15.63 8.84
C THR A 84 -8.82 -14.27 9.19
N ALA A 85 -9.25 -14.12 10.44
CA ALA A 85 -9.79 -12.87 10.94
C ALA A 85 -8.72 -11.76 10.95
N CYS A 86 -9.04 -10.65 10.31
CA CYS A 86 -8.16 -9.50 10.19
C CYS A 86 -8.77 -8.20 10.74
N GLY A 87 -7.89 -7.30 11.15
CA GLY A 87 -8.19 -5.90 11.37
C GLY A 87 -7.13 -5.00 10.73
N ALA A 88 -7.35 -3.70 10.77
CA ALA A 88 -6.35 -2.72 10.36
C ALA A 88 -6.43 -1.47 11.23
N VAL A 89 -5.32 -0.76 11.35
CA VAL A 89 -5.25 0.55 12.00
C VAL A 89 -4.31 1.45 11.20
N PHE A 90 -4.74 2.68 10.97
CA PHE A 90 -3.87 3.73 10.48
C PHE A 90 -3.16 4.38 11.67
N VAL A 91 -1.86 4.54 11.53
CA VAL A 91 -1.00 5.12 12.57
C VAL A 91 -0.15 6.23 11.98
N ALA A 92 0.13 7.26 12.78
CA ALA A 92 1.10 8.29 12.46
C ALA A 92 1.67 8.85 13.77
N ALA A 93 2.86 9.46 13.72
CA ALA A 93 3.46 10.09 14.89
C ALA A 93 4.08 11.43 14.53
N GLU A 94 4.04 12.39 15.46
CA GLU A 94 4.61 13.72 15.28
C GLU A 94 6.11 13.67 14.98
N ARG A 95 6.86 12.89 15.77
CA ARG A 95 8.33 12.74 15.65
C ARG A 95 8.78 11.45 14.98
N GLY A 96 7.84 10.55 14.67
CA GLY A 96 8.13 9.22 14.17
C GLY A 96 8.28 8.19 15.28
N CYS A 97 8.37 6.92 14.88
CA CYS A 97 8.53 5.77 15.77
C CYS A 97 9.60 4.85 15.18
N THR A 98 10.45 4.28 16.02
CA THR A 98 11.37 3.22 15.66
C THR A 98 10.61 1.93 15.32
N TRP A 99 9.57 1.63 16.09
CA TRP A 99 8.65 0.52 15.83
C TRP A 99 7.28 0.79 16.44
N TRP A 100 6.29 0.01 16.00
CA TRP A 100 4.92 0.12 16.45
C TRP A 100 4.47 -1.15 17.15
N GLU A 101 3.78 -0.99 18.27
CA GLU A 101 3.06 -2.05 18.95
C GLU A 101 1.57 -1.77 18.87
N VAL A 102 0.80 -2.78 18.47
CA VAL A 102 -0.66 -2.71 18.48
C VAL A 102 -1.21 -3.85 19.29
N ASN A 103 -1.83 -3.52 20.42
CA ASN A 103 -2.56 -4.48 21.24
C ASN A 103 -4.04 -4.44 20.89
N SER A 104 -4.65 -5.60 20.71
CA SER A 104 -6.04 -5.74 20.32
C SER A 104 -6.67 -6.99 20.93
N ALA A 105 -8.00 -7.06 20.88
CA ALA A 105 -8.78 -8.21 21.30
C ALA A 105 -9.41 -8.88 20.08
N VAL A 106 -9.36 -10.21 20.06
CA VAL A 106 -10.13 -11.02 19.12
C VAL A 106 -11.39 -11.46 19.84
N ARG A 107 -12.55 -11.19 19.21
CA ARG A 107 -13.86 -11.47 19.80
C ARG A 107 -14.72 -12.26 18.84
N LYS A 108 -15.54 -13.16 19.36
CA LYS A 108 -16.53 -13.93 18.61
C LYS A 108 -17.92 -13.72 19.24
N VAL A 109 -18.96 -13.73 18.42
CA VAL A 109 -20.34 -13.79 18.93
C VAL A 109 -20.56 -15.20 19.48
N ASN A 110 -20.97 -15.27 20.75
CA ASN A 110 -21.38 -16.51 21.39
C ASN A 110 -22.81 -16.85 20.94
N ASP A 111 -23.02 -18.07 20.45
CA ASP A 111 -24.31 -18.48 19.87
C ASP A 111 -25.42 -18.61 20.93
N ALA A 112 -25.06 -18.87 22.20
CA ALA A 112 -26.03 -18.98 23.30
C ALA A 112 -26.43 -17.62 23.87
N THR A 113 -25.46 -16.71 24.07
CA THR A 113 -25.71 -15.40 24.70
C THR A 113 -25.97 -14.30 23.68
N LEU A 114 -25.68 -14.55 22.40
CA LEU A 114 -25.65 -13.55 21.31
C LEU A 114 -24.71 -12.37 21.60
N MET A 115 -23.85 -12.49 22.61
CA MET A 115 -22.92 -11.45 23.03
C MET A 115 -21.56 -11.63 22.35
N ARG A 116 -20.89 -10.51 22.07
CA ARG A 116 -19.54 -10.51 21.52
C ARG A 116 -18.53 -10.68 22.64
N GLU A 117 -18.07 -11.92 22.83
CA GLU A 117 -17.15 -12.32 23.88
C GLU A 117 -15.72 -12.35 23.37
N ARG A 118 -14.76 -12.05 24.26
CA ARG A 118 -13.34 -12.10 23.91
C ARG A 118 -12.91 -13.56 23.90
N ILE A 119 -12.27 -13.98 22.80
CA ILE A 119 -11.71 -15.34 22.63
C ILE A 119 -10.18 -15.34 22.67
N GLY A 120 -9.56 -14.16 22.54
CA GLY A 120 -8.12 -14.01 22.69
C GLY A 120 -7.65 -12.57 22.61
N THR A 121 -6.34 -12.38 22.72
CA THR A 121 -5.65 -11.11 22.52
C THR A 121 -4.66 -11.23 21.37
N LEU A 122 -4.44 -10.12 20.68
CA LEU A 122 -3.53 -10.05 19.55
C LEU A 122 -2.58 -8.87 19.74
N THR A 123 -1.29 -9.16 19.78
CA THR A 123 -0.21 -8.18 19.77
C THR A 123 0.45 -8.19 18.39
N THR A 124 0.42 -7.05 17.70
CA THR A 124 1.03 -6.86 16.39
C THR A 124 2.21 -5.91 16.51
N ILE A 125 3.37 -6.38 16.07
CA ILE A 125 4.60 -5.59 15.96
C ILE A 125 4.79 -5.19 14.51
N ALA A 126 4.97 -3.90 14.26
CA ALA A 126 5.21 -3.38 12.92
C ALA A 126 6.44 -2.48 12.85
N LYS A 127 7.01 -2.38 11.64
CA LYS A 127 8.14 -1.49 11.35
C LYS A 127 7.74 -0.05 11.63
N GLY A 128 8.67 0.72 12.20
CA GLY A 128 8.53 2.14 12.47
C GLY A 128 8.27 3.01 11.23
N THR A 129 8.02 4.27 11.50
CA THR A 129 7.68 5.30 10.52
C THR A 129 8.40 6.60 10.86
N GLU A 130 8.74 7.37 9.83
CA GLU A 130 9.22 8.74 10.02
C GLU A 130 8.13 9.65 10.61
N GLY A 131 8.55 10.83 11.09
CA GLY A 131 7.64 11.84 11.60
C GLY A 131 6.68 12.34 10.53
N ARG A 132 5.42 12.52 10.92
CA ARG A 132 4.33 13.01 10.08
C ARG A 132 4.00 12.14 8.86
N ILE A 133 4.37 10.85 8.92
CA ILE A 133 4.04 9.86 7.89
C ILE A 133 2.98 8.90 8.43
N GLN A 134 1.89 8.75 7.67
CA GLN A 134 0.85 7.76 7.94
C GLN A 134 1.27 6.38 7.42
N SER A 135 1.04 5.34 8.22
CA SER A 135 1.18 3.95 7.82
C SER A 135 -0.08 3.14 8.18
N THR A 136 -0.23 1.98 7.56
CA THR A 136 -1.31 1.03 7.83
C THR A 136 -0.70 -0.23 8.40
N ILE A 137 -1.15 -0.59 9.60
CA ILE A 137 -0.77 -1.84 10.25
C ILE A 137 -1.97 -2.78 10.16
N PHE A 138 -1.73 -3.97 9.60
CA PHE A 138 -2.72 -5.03 9.54
C PHE A 138 -2.55 -5.96 10.73
N LEU A 139 -3.66 -6.30 11.36
CA LEU A 139 -3.74 -7.13 12.55
C LEU A 139 -4.25 -8.50 12.12
N LEU A 140 -3.39 -9.51 12.11
CA LEU A 140 -3.74 -10.85 11.63
C LEU A 140 -3.90 -11.79 12.83
N SER A 141 -5.13 -12.25 13.06
CA SER A 141 -5.39 -13.35 13.96
C SER A 141 -5.31 -14.68 13.19
N PRO A 142 -4.87 -15.78 13.80
CA PRO A 142 -4.97 -17.12 13.20
C PRO A 142 -6.40 -17.69 13.27
N GLU A 143 -7.33 -17.04 13.97
CA GLU A 143 -8.74 -17.44 13.98
C GLU A 143 -9.29 -17.47 12.55
N PRO A 144 -10.05 -18.50 12.16
CA PRO A 144 -10.59 -18.61 10.82
C PRO A 144 -11.51 -17.42 10.51
N VAL A 145 -11.61 -17.09 9.23
CA VAL A 145 -12.56 -16.07 8.77
C VAL A 145 -13.99 -16.50 9.12
N ASP A 146 -14.66 -15.72 9.95
CA ASP A 146 -16.06 -15.90 10.34
C ASP A 146 -16.64 -14.49 10.56
N PRO A 147 -17.80 -14.13 9.97
CA PRO A 147 -18.44 -12.83 10.18
C PRO A 147 -18.73 -12.48 11.64
N ARG A 148 -18.80 -13.49 12.51
CA ARG A 148 -18.96 -13.33 13.96
C ARG A 148 -17.65 -13.02 14.67
N VAL A 149 -16.51 -13.31 14.06
CA VAL A 149 -15.17 -13.03 14.61
C VAL A 149 -14.72 -11.64 14.18
N SER A 150 -14.18 -10.87 15.12
CA SER A 150 -13.71 -9.50 14.89
C SER A 150 -12.45 -9.20 15.69
N VAL A 151 -11.52 -8.46 15.09
CA VAL A 151 -10.39 -7.84 15.78
C VAL A 151 -10.77 -6.41 16.16
N GLY A 152 -10.66 -6.05 17.45
CA GLY A 152 -11.07 -4.73 17.95
C GLY A 152 -10.37 -4.36 19.26
N ASN A 153 -10.90 -3.35 19.97
CA ASN A 153 -10.27 -2.82 21.20
C ASN A 153 -8.78 -2.46 21.00
N ILE A 154 -8.52 -1.71 19.93
CA ILE A 154 -7.17 -1.45 19.44
C ILE A 154 -6.51 -0.36 20.28
N ARG A 155 -5.30 -0.65 20.77
CA ARG A 155 -4.39 0.29 21.45
C ARG A 155 -3.07 0.30 20.70
N VAL A 156 -2.64 1.50 20.30
CA VAL A 156 -1.40 1.71 19.56
C VAL A 156 -0.35 2.34 20.48
N VAL A 157 0.88 1.84 20.41
CA VAL A 157 2.04 2.39 21.10
C VAL A 157 3.13 2.68 20.06
N CYS A 158 3.66 3.90 20.12
CA CYS A 158 4.81 4.34 19.36
C CYS A 158 6.06 4.17 20.22
N HIS A 159 6.99 3.35 19.77
CA HIS A 159 8.24 3.11 20.46
C HIS A 159 9.35 3.88 19.75
N GLN A 160 10.21 4.56 20.52
CA GLN A 160 11.26 5.46 20.00
C GLN A 160 12.67 5.02 20.41
N GLU A 161 12.78 4.07 21.31
CA GLU A 161 14.04 3.42 21.63
C GLU A 161 14.62 2.72 20.40
N THR A 162 15.95 2.70 20.32
CA THR A 162 16.70 2.21 19.15
C THR A 162 17.38 0.86 19.41
N SER A 163 17.27 0.33 20.63
CA SER A 163 17.78 -0.98 21.03
C SER A 163 16.64 -1.98 21.23
N ASN A 164 16.95 -3.28 21.13
CA ASN A 164 15.99 -4.37 21.37
C ASN A 164 14.71 -4.31 20.53
N ILE A 165 14.81 -3.84 19.28
CA ILE A 165 13.66 -3.72 18.38
C ILE A 165 13.09 -5.13 18.08
N PRO A 166 11.82 -5.42 18.44
CA PRO A 166 11.22 -6.71 18.19
C PRO A 166 11.01 -6.97 16.70
N LYS A 167 11.05 -8.25 16.30
CA LYS A 167 10.77 -8.64 14.92
C LYS A 167 9.30 -8.38 14.59
N PRO A 168 8.98 -7.76 13.43
CA PRO A 168 7.60 -7.58 13.01
C PRO A 168 6.85 -8.92 12.90
N GLY A 169 5.59 -8.92 13.33
CA GLY A 169 4.79 -10.12 13.41
C GLY A 169 3.48 -9.92 14.15
N ASN A 170 2.69 -10.99 14.21
CA ASN A 170 1.43 -11.06 14.92
C ASN A 170 1.52 -12.21 15.92
N THR A 171 1.23 -11.93 17.18
CA THR A 171 1.22 -12.91 18.27
C THR A 171 -0.19 -12.97 18.83
N TYR A 172 -0.84 -14.12 18.66
CA TYR A 172 -2.17 -14.39 19.20
C TYR A 172 -2.07 -15.24 20.46
N THR A 173 -2.78 -14.80 21.51
CA THR A 173 -2.91 -15.54 22.76
C THR A 173 -4.39 -15.87 22.98
N PRO A 174 -4.81 -17.13 22.83
CA PRO A 174 -6.19 -17.52 23.09
C PRO A 174 -6.49 -17.40 24.58
N ILE A 175 -7.75 -17.13 24.91
CA ILE A 175 -8.25 -17.34 26.26
C ILE A 175 -8.52 -18.82 26.38
N VAL A 176 -7.71 -19.49 27.19
CA VAL A 176 -8.01 -20.86 27.63
C VAL A 176 -9.36 -20.81 28.34
N ALA A 177 -10.33 -21.58 27.85
CA ALA A 177 -11.54 -21.83 28.61
C ALA A 177 -11.10 -22.42 29.95
N VAL A 178 -11.45 -21.76 31.05
CA VAL A 178 -11.37 -22.40 32.36
C VAL A 178 -12.54 -23.36 32.38
N ASP A 179 -12.28 -24.60 32.00
CA ASP A 179 -13.25 -25.68 32.15
C ASP A 179 -13.56 -25.77 33.66
N ASN A 180 -14.72 -25.27 34.07
CA ASN A 180 -15.28 -25.46 35.42
C ASN A 180 -16.25 -26.63 35.41
#